data_AF-A0A223AY75-F1
#
_entry.id   AF-A0A223AY75-F1
#
_cell.length_a   1.000
_cell.length_b   1.000
_cell.length_c   1.000
_cell.angle_alpha   90.00
_cell.angle_beta   90.00
_cell.angle_gamma   90.00
#
_symmetry.space_group_name_H-M   'P 1'
#
loop_
_entity.id
_entity.type
_entity.pdbx_description
1 polymer ?
#
loop_
_entity_poly.entity_id
_entity_poly.type
_entity_poly.pdbx_seq_one_letter_code
_entity_poly.pdbx_strand_id
1 'polypeptide(L)'
;MDHYIINNKKLIQKYEDLYKEKLCVENLKEKIIQGYFNDINGESFSRFRIFLDTCIFLFNNERIHYHKEVSNGIEREKGFKDTIAYYSKSFNKNHEFDNYINFIKGEFDELSSINIDKPFIFIDKIKKNLSLRKQLKILRNSFAHMQHGNYTSSSDGRVSIFLSYNKETKNKKYIKRQMIILEPIIHDYIKRVYSNNVNIGIVYKHSFISNYSYKEKKLKNYLIFYEITTSKDSEIEISKQDMKMIGYLQNKPEKLFDFLQNNKENYLIKEKPIILGGIENFFLKNNIDNIDEKYYVIKFFLDFQTELSNFLFHLIELNDFIIEYKLLNNKEILKERINTLKEDEISYVPFKYMFLYLKAINILNRLEDDELEKVNNINIERFEVKQFKEIIKYIIKPKRAKKVYILERFRNSLAHGNIEIKLDLKGELQFIFKDIHKEKIKIIEIKAEDLEIFLTQEKFFENIKPKFKIL
;
A
#
# COMPACT_ATOMS: atom_id res chain seq x y z
N MET A 1 -17.56 -4.91 -19.88
CA MET A 1 -16.95 -4.64 -18.57
C MET A 1 -15.75 -3.71 -18.77
N ASP A 2 -15.51 -2.78 -17.86
CA ASP A 2 -14.38 -1.86 -17.97
C ASP A 2 -13.02 -2.57 -17.86
N HIS A 3 -12.03 -2.03 -18.58
CA HIS A 3 -10.64 -2.40 -18.38
C HIS A 3 -10.19 -2.10 -16.94
N TYR A 4 -9.22 -2.85 -16.41
CA TYR A 4 -8.79 -2.76 -15.01
C TYR A 4 -8.39 -1.34 -14.59
N ILE A 5 -7.60 -0.67 -15.43
CA ILE A 5 -7.16 0.73 -15.20
C ILE A 5 -8.35 1.71 -15.15
N ILE A 6 -9.37 1.49 -15.98
CA ILE A 6 -10.58 2.34 -16.02
C ILE A 6 -11.46 2.06 -14.80
N ASN A 7 -11.64 0.79 -14.43
CA ASN A 7 -12.33 0.39 -13.20
C ASN A 7 -11.70 1.07 -11.97
N ASN A 8 -10.37 0.98 -11.85
CA ASN A 8 -9.64 1.58 -10.74
C ASN A 8 -9.76 3.11 -10.75
N LYS A 9 -9.65 3.76 -11.91
CA LYS A 9 -9.85 5.22 -12.02
C LYS A 9 -11.22 5.64 -11.48
N LYS A 10 -12.29 4.96 -11.92
CA LYS A 10 -13.67 5.24 -11.49
C LYS A 10 -13.84 5.08 -9.98
N LEU A 11 -13.31 3.98 -9.43
CA LEU A 11 -13.44 3.71 -7.99
C LEU A 11 -12.56 4.65 -7.15
N ILE A 12 -11.31 4.92 -7.54
CA ILE A 12 -10.47 5.94 -6.88
C ILE A 12 -11.21 7.27 -6.81
N GLN A 13 -11.81 7.72 -7.91
CA GLN A 13 -12.57 8.97 -7.95
C GLN A 13 -13.78 8.92 -7.03
N LYS A 14 -14.60 7.85 -7.07
CA LYS A 14 -15.75 7.71 -6.16
C LYS A 14 -15.35 7.71 -4.68
N TYR A 15 -14.26 7.04 -4.32
CA TYR A 15 -13.74 7.07 -2.96
C TYR A 15 -13.23 8.46 -2.62
N GLU A 16 -12.39 9.08 -3.44
CA GLU A 16 -11.89 10.44 -3.23
C GLU A 16 -13.04 11.45 -3.05
N ASP A 17 -14.10 11.35 -3.84
CA ASP A 17 -15.31 12.17 -3.73
C ASP A 17 -16.01 12.03 -2.37
N LEU A 18 -15.92 10.87 -1.71
CA LEU A 18 -16.44 10.69 -0.34
C LEU A 18 -15.63 11.45 0.72
N TYR A 19 -14.35 11.76 0.44
CA TYR A 19 -13.45 12.47 1.36
C TYR A 19 -13.17 13.93 0.92
N LYS A 20 -13.86 14.44 -0.11
CA LYS A 20 -13.71 15.83 -0.58
C LYS A 20 -14.16 16.85 0.46
N GLU A 21 -15.24 16.52 1.17
CA GLU A 21 -15.73 17.27 2.32
C GLU A 21 -15.17 16.64 3.60
N LYS A 22 -15.16 17.41 4.70
CA LYS A 22 -14.78 16.86 6.01
C LYS A 22 -15.61 15.60 6.28
N LEU A 23 -14.92 14.47 6.45
CA LEU A 23 -15.56 13.16 6.56
C LEU A 23 -16.48 13.15 7.79
N CYS A 24 -17.72 12.71 7.58
CA CYS A 24 -18.64 12.37 8.64
C CYS A 24 -19.09 10.93 8.40
N VAL A 25 -18.81 10.05 9.36
CA VAL A 25 -19.08 8.61 9.23
C VAL A 25 -20.58 8.32 9.10
N GLU A 26 -21.44 9.10 9.76
CA GLU A 26 -22.89 8.96 9.59
C GLU A 26 -23.33 9.34 8.16
N ASN A 27 -22.80 10.43 7.60
CA ASN A 27 -23.08 10.81 6.22
C ASN A 27 -22.55 9.76 5.22
N LEU A 28 -21.39 9.15 5.49
CA LEU A 28 -20.84 8.07 4.68
C LEU A 28 -21.79 6.86 4.67
N LYS A 29 -22.30 6.46 5.83
CA LYS A 29 -23.30 5.38 5.96
C LYS A 29 -24.53 5.67 5.13
N GLU A 30 -25.10 6.87 5.28
CA GLU A 30 -26.30 7.28 4.56
C GLU A 30 -26.08 7.26 3.06
N LYS A 31 -24.96 7.80 2.56
CA LYS A 31 -24.61 7.76 1.12
C LYS A 31 -24.53 6.32 0.59
N ILE A 32 -23.91 5.41 1.33
CA ILE A 32 -23.83 3.98 0.93
C ILE A 32 -25.23 3.35 0.89
N ILE A 33 -26.05 3.58 1.92
CA ILE A 33 -27.41 3.03 2.02
C ILE A 33 -28.34 3.61 0.93
N GLN A 34 -28.20 4.89 0.61
CA GLN A 34 -28.95 5.59 -0.45
C GLN A 34 -28.47 5.21 -1.85
N GLY A 35 -27.48 4.34 -1.98
CA GLY A 35 -27.10 3.76 -3.25
C GLY A 35 -26.04 4.53 -4.03
N TYR A 36 -25.17 5.30 -3.36
CA TYR A 36 -24.04 6.01 -3.99
C TYR A 36 -23.14 5.10 -4.87
N PHE A 37 -23.15 3.81 -4.58
CA PHE A 37 -22.40 2.78 -5.29
C PHE A 37 -23.26 1.85 -6.16
N ASN A 38 -24.56 2.14 -6.38
CA ASN A 38 -25.47 1.25 -7.11
C ASN A 38 -25.06 1.00 -8.57
N ASP A 39 -24.35 1.96 -9.18
CA ASP A 39 -23.80 1.86 -10.53
C ASP A 39 -22.56 0.96 -10.64
N ILE A 40 -22.00 0.50 -9.52
CA ILE A 40 -20.82 -0.38 -9.48
C ILE A 40 -21.22 -1.81 -9.10
N ASN A 41 -20.85 -2.80 -9.90
CA ASN A 41 -21.15 -4.21 -9.62
C ASN A 41 -20.12 -4.86 -8.67
N GLY A 42 -20.45 -6.04 -8.14
CA GLY A 42 -19.58 -6.79 -7.22
C GLY A 42 -18.19 -7.09 -7.80
N GLU A 43 -18.13 -7.47 -9.09
CA GLU A 43 -16.86 -7.83 -9.72
C GLU A 43 -15.92 -6.62 -9.85
N SER A 44 -16.48 -5.43 -10.13
CA SER A 44 -15.75 -4.17 -10.12
C SER A 44 -15.12 -3.85 -8.77
N PHE A 45 -15.86 -4.10 -7.67
CA PHE A 45 -15.33 -3.95 -6.31
C PHE A 45 -14.27 -5.00 -5.97
N SER A 46 -14.46 -6.26 -6.34
CA SER A 46 -13.44 -7.31 -6.14
C SER A 46 -12.16 -7.02 -6.93
N ARG A 47 -12.27 -6.55 -8.17
CA ARG A 47 -11.10 -6.12 -8.96
C ARG A 47 -10.41 -4.92 -8.32
N PHE A 48 -11.17 -3.99 -7.75
CA PHE A 48 -10.57 -2.87 -7.02
C PHE A 48 -9.94 -3.29 -5.70
N ARG A 49 -10.46 -4.31 -5.01
CA ARG A 49 -9.81 -4.92 -3.86
C ARG A 49 -8.43 -5.47 -4.23
N ILE A 50 -8.33 -6.22 -5.33
CA ILE A 50 -7.04 -6.71 -5.86
C ILE A 50 -6.07 -5.54 -6.12
N PHE A 51 -6.59 -4.39 -6.59
CA PHE A 51 -5.79 -3.18 -6.76
C PHE A 51 -5.31 -2.59 -5.44
N LEU A 52 -6.16 -2.49 -4.42
CA LEU A 52 -5.78 -2.00 -3.08
C LEU A 52 -4.79 -2.96 -2.39
N ASP A 53 -5.01 -4.27 -2.51
CA ASP A 53 -4.10 -5.31 -2.05
C ASP A 53 -2.73 -5.17 -2.74
N THR A 54 -2.73 -4.91 -4.05
CA THR A 54 -1.50 -4.61 -4.80
C THR A 54 -0.79 -3.37 -4.25
N CYS A 55 -1.54 -2.29 -3.97
CA CYS A 55 -0.98 -1.06 -3.40
C CYS A 55 -0.26 -1.34 -2.08
N ILE A 56 -0.95 -1.97 -1.11
CA ILE A 56 -0.36 -2.23 0.21
C ILE A 56 0.76 -3.27 0.16
N PHE A 57 0.63 -4.29 -0.69
CA PHE A 57 1.66 -5.30 -0.87
C PHE A 57 2.94 -4.70 -1.47
N LEU A 58 2.85 -3.93 -2.55
CA LEU A 58 4.01 -3.26 -3.15
C LEU A 58 4.63 -2.24 -2.19
N PHE A 59 3.79 -1.48 -1.49
CA PHE A 59 4.25 -0.47 -0.56
C PHE A 59 5.02 -1.11 0.61
N ASN A 60 4.43 -2.07 1.32
CA ASN A 60 5.01 -2.57 2.58
C ASN A 60 5.95 -3.76 2.44
N ASN A 61 6.11 -4.35 1.25
CA ASN A 61 6.93 -5.55 1.06
C ASN A 61 8.36 -5.40 1.62
N GLU A 62 9.02 -4.28 1.36
CA GLU A 62 10.40 -4.04 1.84
C GLU A 62 10.45 -3.79 3.35
N ARG A 63 9.34 -3.35 3.96
CA ARG A 63 9.25 -3.10 5.41
C ARG A 63 9.00 -4.39 6.20
N ILE A 64 8.30 -5.35 5.60
CA ILE A 64 7.95 -6.63 6.23
C ILE A 64 9.06 -7.67 6.07
N HIS A 65 9.61 -7.86 4.88
CA HIS A 65 10.58 -8.93 4.66
C HIS A 65 12.01 -8.51 4.99
N TYR A 66 12.70 -9.36 5.74
CA TYR A 66 14.11 -9.18 6.04
C TYR A 66 14.94 -8.93 4.78
N HIS A 67 15.62 -7.80 4.69
CA HIS A 67 16.60 -7.53 3.65
C HIS A 67 17.70 -6.57 4.13
N LYS A 68 18.84 -6.61 3.43
CA LYS A 68 19.93 -5.64 3.58
C LYS A 68 19.74 -4.54 2.55
N GLU A 69 19.60 -3.31 3.02
CA GLU A 69 19.59 -2.12 2.20
C GLU A 69 20.91 -1.37 2.41
N VAL A 70 21.60 -1.06 1.32
CA VAL A 70 22.79 -0.20 1.38
C VAL A 70 22.44 1.14 0.74
N SER A 71 22.57 2.20 1.53
CA SER A 71 22.28 3.57 1.12
C SER A 71 23.46 4.45 1.47
N ASN A 72 24.06 5.11 0.47
CA ASN A 72 25.23 5.99 0.66
C ASN A 72 26.39 5.31 1.42
N GLY A 73 26.66 4.03 1.14
CA GLY A 73 27.70 3.25 1.82
C GLY A 73 27.35 2.77 3.24
N ILE A 74 26.15 3.07 3.74
CA ILE A 74 25.67 2.59 5.04
C ILE A 74 24.73 1.40 4.80
N GLU A 75 25.11 0.24 5.35
CA GLU A 75 24.25 -0.95 5.36
C GLU A 75 23.26 -0.89 6.53
N ARG A 76 21.99 -1.16 6.24
CA ARG A 76 20.92 -1.28 7.22
C ARG A 76 20.15 -2.56 6.95
N GLU A 77 19.87 -3.29 8.03
CA GLU A 77 19.00 -4.46 7.98
C GLU A 77 17.57 -4.02 8.35
N LYS A 78 16.59 -4.42 7.54
CA LYS A 78 15.17 -4.05 7.69
C LYS A 78 14.30 -5.28 7.62
N GLY A 79 13.11 -5.22 8.24
CA GLY A 79 12.08 -6.26 8.20
C GLY A 79 12.36 -7.47 9.08
N PHE A 80 11.44 -8.43 9.06
CA PHE A 80 11.41 -9.58 9.95
C PHE A 80 12.00 -10.84 9.28
N LYS A 81 12.78 -11.60 10.06
CA LYS A 81 13.44 -12.83 9.58
C LYS A 81 12.48 -14.01 9.44
N ASP A 82 11.45 -14.09 10.27
CA ASP A 82 10.52 -15.21 10.43
C ASP A 82 9.22 -15.09 9.60
N THR A 83 9.07 -14.05 8.75
CA THR A 83 7.86 -13.82 7.91
C THR A 83 7.29 -15.05 7.22
N ILE A 84 8.16 -15.91 6.67
CA ILE A 84 7.76 -17.14 5.96
C ILE A 84 7.20 -18.19 6.93
N ALA A 85 7.86 -18.39 8.06
CA ALA A 85 7.44 -19.35 9.08
C ALA A 85 6.14 -18.90 9.75
N TYR A 86 6.04 -17.60 10.08
CA TYR A 86 4.83 -16.97 10.59
C TYR A 86 3.65 -17.25 9.65
N TYR A 87 3.82 -16.97 8.36
CA TYR A 87 2.78 -17.20 7.37
C TYR A 87 2.33 -18.66 7.29
N SER A 88 3.27 -19.61 7.10
CA SER A 88 2.93 -21.03 6.99
C SER A 88 2.16 -21.53 8.20
N LYS A 89 2.53 -21.08 9.41
CA LYS A 89 1.84 -21.42 10.65
C LYS A 89 0.43 -20.82 10.72
N SER A 90 0.28 -19.55 10.35
CA SER A 90 -1.03 -18.87 10.35
C SER A 90 -2.00 -19.47 9.33
N PHE A 91 -1.53 -19.75 8.12
CA PHE A 91 -2.36 -20.32 7.06
C PHE A 91 -2.86 -21.73 7.42
N ASN A 92 -1.96 -22.62 7.87
CA ASN A 92 -2.32 -24.01 8.20
C ASN A 92 -3.25 -24.14 9.41
N LYS A 93 -3.38 -23.10 10.23
CA LYS A 93 -4.34 -23.06 11.35
C LYS A 93 -5.68 -22.45 10.98
N ASN A 94 -5.79 -21.81 9.82
CA ASN A 94 -6.97 -21.06 9.44
C ASN A 94 -7.93 -21.90 8.58
N HIS A 95 -8.89 -22.55 9.24
CA HIS A 95 -9.97 -23.31 8.59
C HIS A 95 -11.08 -22.43 8.00
N GLU A 96 -11.00 -21.09 8.11
CA GLU A 96 -11.99 -20.16 7.56
C GLU A 96 -12.19 -20.31 6.04
N PHE A 97 -11.20 -20.85 5.34
CA PHE A 97 -11.24 -21.01 3.88
C PHE A 97 -11.62 -22.43 3.41
N ASP A 98 -11.90 -23.38 4.31
CA ASP A 98 -12.16 -24.78 3.91
C ASP A 98 -13.37 -24.90 2.97
N ASN A 99 -14.45 -24.17 3.26
CA ASN A 99 -15.64 -24.14 2.40
C ASN A 99 -15.33 -23.56 1.00
N TYR A 100 -14.56 -22.48 0.95
CA TYR A 100 -14.14 -21.87 -0.30
C TYR A 100 -13.19 -22.80 -1.09
N ILE A 101 -12.24 -23.45 -0.42
CA ILE A 101 -11.33 -24.42 -1.03
C ILE A 101 -12.10 -25.60 -1.61
N ASN A 102 -13.08 -26.14 -0.87
CA ASN A 102 -13.94 -27.23 -1.34
C ASN A 102 -14.77 -26.81 -2.56
N PHE A 103 -15.33 -25.59 -2.53
CA PHE A 103 -16.03 -25.01 -3.69
C PHE A 103 -15.11 -24.93 -4.91
N ILE A 104 -13.92 -24.33 -4.79
CA ILE A 104 -12.96 -24.21 -5.89
C ILE A 104 -12.55 -25.58 -6.43
N LYS A 105 -12.35 -26.58 -5.57
CA LYS A 105 -12.02 -27.94 -6.01
C LYS A 105 -13.15 -28.66 -6.72
N GLY A 106 -14.41 -28.32 -6.40
CA GLY A 106 -15.59 -28.85 -7.09
C GLY A 106 -15.86 -28.16 -8.43
N GLU A 107 -15.58 -26.87 -8.54
CA GLU A 107 -15.80 -26.10 -9.77
C GLU A 107 -14.68 -26.29 -10.81
N PHE A 108 -13.44 -26.55 -10.36
CA PHE A 108 -12.27 -26.70 -11.24
C PHE A 108 -11.63 -28.07 -11.06
N ASP A 109 -11.98 -29.01 -11.95
CA ASP A 109 -11.51 -30.39 -11.92
C ASP A 109 -9.98 -30.50 -11.86
N GLU A 110 -9.24 -29.59 -12.51
CA GLU A 110 -7.77 -29.58 -12.49
C GLU A 110 -7.19 -29.28 -11.10
N LEU A 111 -7.96 -28.67 -10.20
CA LEU A 111 -7.57 -28.31 -8.84
C LEU A 111 -7.98 -29.36 -7.81
N SER A 112 -8.86 -30.30 -8.15
CA SER A 112 -9.41 -31.31 -7.24
C SER A 112 -8.34 -32.08 -6.45
N SER A 113 -7.26 -32.49 -7.12
CA SER A 113 -6.14 -33.27 -6.56
C SER A 113 -5.01 -32.41 -5.95
N ILE A 114 -5.08 -31.08 -6.05
CA ILE A 114 -4.02 -30.20 -5.59
C ILE A 114 -4.20 -29.92 -4.08
N ASN A 115 -3.12 -30.09 -3.30
CA ASN A 115 -3.10 -29.57 -1.94
C ASN A 115 -2.94 -28.04 -1.97
N ILE A 116 -3.90 -27.33 -1.37
CA ILE A 116 -3.93 -25.86 -1.28
C ILE A 116 -3.40 -25.48 0.11
N ASP A 117 -2.11 -25.19 0.17
CA ASP A 117 -1.36 -24.87 1.39
C ASP A 117 -0.90 -23.40 1.44
N LYS A 118 -1.36 -22.58 0.47
CA LYS A 118 -0.96 -21.18 0.26
C LYS A 118 -1.96 -20.44 -0.66
N PRO A 119 -1.85 -19.12 -0.88
CA PRO A 119 -2.87 -18.31 -1.57
C PRO A 119 -2.82 -18.42 -3.09
N PHE A 120 -1.87 -19.18 -3.64
CA PHE A 120 -1.62 -19.26 -5.06
C PHE A 120 -1.05 -20.62 -5.47
N ILE A 121 -1.35 -21.04 -6.69
CA ILE A 121 -0.98 -22.33 -7.25
C ILE A 121 -0.17 -22.07 -8.51
N PHE A 122 1.09 -22.53 -8.55
CA PHE A 122 1.88 -22.49 -9.78
C PHE A 122 1.37 -23.54 -10.77
N ILE A 123 1.15 -23.11 -12.01
CA ILE A 123 0.70 -23.97 -13.11
C ILE A 123 1.88 -24.80 -13.65
N ASP A 124 3.09 -24.25 -13.62
CA ASP A 124 4.28 -24.94 -14.12
C ASP A 124 4.72 -26.10 -13.21
N LYS A 125 4.94 -27.29 -13.79
CA LYS A 125 5.49 -28.48 -13.09
C LYS A 125 6.88 -28.25 -12.48
N ILE A 126 7.55 -27.12 -12.77
CA ILE A 126 8.81 -26.68 -12.13
C ILE A 126 8.51 -26.13 -10.70
N LYS A 127 7.58 -26.77 -9.99
CA LYS A 127 7.24 -26.51 -8.58
C LYS A 127 8.41 -26.84 -7.63
N LYS A 128 9.32 -27.73 -8.06
CA LYS A 128 10.18 -28.49 -7.12
C LYS A 128 11.23 -27.69 -6.32
N ASN A 129 11.73 -26.53 -6.75
CA ASN A 129 12.94 -25.95 -6.12
C ASN A 129 12.84 -24.46 -5.69
N LEU A 130 11.68 -23.80 -5.73
CA LEU A 130 11.57 -22.39 -5.30
C LEU A 130 11.08 -22.28 -3.86
N SER A 131 11.85 -21.61 -3.01
CA SER A 131 11.38 -21.24 -1.66
C SER A 131 10.16 -20.31 -1.73
N LEU A 132 9.32 -20.32 -0.70
CA LEU A 132 8.13 -19.46 -0.64
C LEU A 132 8.47 -17.98 -0.82
N ARG A 133 9.59 -17.51 -0.25
CA ARG A 133 10.10 -16.15 -0.46
C ARG A 133 10.33 -15.82 -1.94
N LYS A 134 10.88 -16.75 -2.73
CA LYS A 134 11.07 -16.55 -4.17
C LYS A 134 9.72 -16.54 -4.90
N GLN A 135 8.77 -17.37 -4.47
CA GLN A 135 7.41 -17.40 -5.02
C GLN A 135 6.67 -16.09 -4.78
N LEU A 136 6.73 -15.54 -3.55
CA LEU A 136 6.16 -14.23 -3.22
C LEU A 136 6.81 -13.09 -4.02
N LYS A 137 8.13 -13.16 -4.25
CA LYS A 137 8.81 -12.20 -5.11
C LYS A 137 8.29 -12.25 -6.55
N ILE A 138 8.05 -13.45 -7.09
CA ILE A 138 7.47 -13.64 -8.42
C ILE A 138 6.06 -13.03 -8.49
N LEU A 139 5.23 -13.27 -7.48
CA LEU A 139 3.90 -12.67 -7.37
C LEU A 139 3.96 -11.14 -7.28
N ARG A 140 4.82 -10.59 -6.41
CA ARG A 140 5.05 -9.14 -6.30
C ARG A 140 5.44 -8.53 -7.65
N ASN A 141 6.40 -9.14 -8.33
CA ASN A 141 6.84 -8.69 -9.65
C ASN A 141 5.69 -8.74 -10.67
N SER A 142 4.84 -9.77 -10.62
CA SER A 142 3.66 -9.84 -11.48
C SER A 142 2.76 -8.63 -11.28
N PHE A 143 2.42 -8.29 -10.03
CA PHE A 143 1.58 -7.13 -9.73
C PHE A 143 2.24 -5.81 -10.13
N ALA A 144 3.53 -5.62 -9.81
CA ALA A 144 4.28 -4.42 -10.17
C ALA A 144 4.34 -4.16 -11.69
N HIS A 145 4.24 -5.23 -12.49
CA HIS A 145 4.30 -5.18 -13.95
C HIS A 145 2.92 -5.35 -14.62
N MET A 146 1.81 -5.25 -13.87
CA MET A 146 0.44 -5.44 -14.39
C MET A 146 0.22 -6.82 -15.07
N GLN A 147 0.99 -7.83 -14.70
CA GLN A 147 1.01 -9.16 -15.35
C GLN A 147 -0.03 -10.12 -14.73
N HIS A 148 -1.26 -9.65 -14.58
CA HIS A 148 -2.38 -10.39 -14.00
C HIS A 148 -3.69 -10.02 -14.68
N GLY A 149 -4.67 -10.91 -14.62
CA GLY A 149 -5.96 -10.77 -15.31
C GLY A 149 -6.75 -12.07 -15.28
N ASN A 150 -7.64 -12.25 -16.26
CA ASN A 150 -8.51 -13.43 -16.37
C ASN A 150 -9.23 -13.73 -15.05
N TYR A 151 -9.99 -12.74 -14.57
CA TYR A 151 -10.77 -12.84 -13.35
C TYR A 151 -11.98 -13.75 -13.59
N THR A 152 -12.13 -14.75 -12.72
CA THR A 152 -13.30 -15.62 -12.67
C THR A 152 -14.10 -15.26 -11.43
N SER A 153 -15.37 -14.93 -11.63
CA SER A 153 -16.28 -14.51 -10.57
C SER A 153 -17.27 -15.61 -10.23
N SER A 154 -17.58 -15.74 -8.94
CA SER A 154 -18.69 -16.52 -8.43
C SER A 154 -20.03 -15.89 -8.84
N SER A 155 -21.14 -16.64 -8.67
CA SER A 155 -22.50 -16.18 -8.98
C SER A 155 -22.94 -14.94 -8.20
N ASP A 156 -22.32 -14.69 -7.05
CA ASP A 156 -22.52 -13.50 -6.21
C ASP A 156 -21.73 -12.27 -6.72
N GLY A 157 -20.97 -12.42 -7.80
CA GLY A 157 -20.17 -11.35 -8.42
C GLY A 157 -18.81 -11.12 -7.78
N ARG A 158 -18.40 -11.87 -6.74
CA ARG A 158 -17.05 -11.79 -6.20
C ARG A 158 -16.06 -12.51 -7.11
N VAL A 159 -14.88 -11.93 -7.33
CA VAL A 159 -13.78 -12.65 -7.97
C VAL A 159 -13.34 -13.78 -7.04
N SER A 160 -13.41 -15.02 -7.50
CA SER A 160 -12.96 -16.19 -6.75
C SER A 160 -11.49 -16.48 -7.06
N ILE A 161 -11.14 -16.50 -8.35
CA ILE A 161 -9.76 -16.73 -8.81
C ILE A 161 -9.37 -15.76 -9.92
N PHE A 162 -8.06 -15.56 -10.09
CA PHE A 162 -7.52 -14.87 -11.25
C PHE A 162 -6.15 -15.42 -11.63
N LEU A 163 -5.71 -15.16 -12.86
CA LEU A 163 -4.42 -15.61 -13.35
C LEU A 163 -3.37 -14.51 -13.18
N SER A 164 -2.17 -14.94 -12.84
CA SER A 164 -0.98 -14.10 -12.76
C SER A 164 0.15 -14.78 -13.50
N TYR A 165 1.03 -13.97 -14.09
CA TYR A 165 2.28 -14.46 -14.64
C TYR A 165 3.42 -13.52 -14.31
N ASN A 166 4.64 -14.02 -14.39
CA ASN A 166 5.83 -13.19 -14.35
C ASN A 166 6.76 -13.51 -15.52
N LYS A 167 7.08 -12.50 -16.33
CA LYS A 167 8.04 -12.60 -17.44
C LYS A 167 9.43 -12.19 -16.96
N GLU A 168 10.37 -13.12 -16.92
CA GLU A 168 11.78 -12.85 -16.64
C GLU A 168 12.64 -13.22 -17.86
N THR A 169 13.58 -12.35 -18.22
CA THR A 169 14.64 -12.69 -19.17
C THR A 169 15.91 -13.01 -18.39
N LYS A 170 16.33 -14.28 -18.39
CA LYS A 170 17.56 -14.73 -17.72
C LYS A 170 18.47 -15.40 -18.74
N ASN A 171 19.71 -14.94 -18.87
CA ASN A 171 20.69 -15.47 -19.83
C ASN A 171 20.14 -15.56 -21.27
N LYS A 172 19.42 -14.51 -21.72
CA LYS A 172 18.72 -14.46 -23.02
C LYS A 172 17.62 -15.51 -23.21
N LYS A 173 17.29 -16.31 -22.19
CA LYS A 173 16.12 -17.21 -22.18
C LYS A 173 14.94 -16.52 -21.52
N TYR A 174 13.80 -16.59 -22.19
CA TYR A 174 12.53 -16.11 -21.68
C TYR A 174 11.92 -17.16 -20.76
N ILE A 175 11.60 -16.77 -19.52
CA ILE A 175 10.94 -17.60 -18.54
C ILE A 175 9.63 -16.90 -18.18
N LYS A 176 8.51 -17.54 -18.51
CA LYS A 176 7.18 -17.13 -18.04
C LYS A 176 6.77 -18.11 -16.95
N ARG A 177 6.51 -17.61 -15.74
CA ARG A 177 5.96 -18.42 -14.65
C ARG A 177 4.50 -18.06 -14.46
N GLN A 178 3.61 -19.03 -14.48
CA GLN A 178 2.18 -18.78 -14.36
C GLN A 178 1.62 -19.31 -13.03
N MET A 179 0.65 -18.58 -12.49
CA MET A 179 0.01 -18.85 -11.21
C MET A 179 -1.49 -18.64 -11.31
N ILE A 180 -2.25 -19.51 -10.65
CA ILE A 180 -3.64 -19.28 -10.27
C ILE A 180 -3.61 -18.64 -8.88
N ILE A 181 -4.28 -17.50 -8.72
CA ILE A 181 -4.38 -16.79 -7.45
C ILE A 181 -5.77 -17.02 -6.89
N LEU A 182 -5.84 -17.43 -5.62
CA LEU A 182 -7.07 -17.66 -4.88
C LEU A 182 -7.42 -16.35 -4.16
N GLU A 183 -8.35 -15.58 -4.73
CA GLU A 183 -8.55 -14.16 -4.37
C GLU A 183 -8.89 -13.95 -2.89
N PRO A 184 -9.85 -14.66 -2.28
CA PRO A 184 -10.17 -14.45 -0.87
C PRO A 184 -9.01 -14.76 0.08
N ILE A 185 -8.20 -15.76 -0.29
CA ILE A 185 -7.07 -16.20 0.51
C ILE A 185 -5.89 -15.23 0.38
N ILE A 186 -5.57 -14.77 -0.84
CA ILE A 186 -4.47 -13.81 -1.03
C ILE A 186 -4.82 -12.46 -0.40
N HIS A 187 -6.08 -12.06 -0.46
CA HIS A 187 -6.58 -10.84 0.13
C HIS A 187 -6.39 -10.85 1.66
N ASP A 188 -6.88 -11.89 2.36
CA ASP A 188 -6.67 -12.06 3.81
C ASP A 188 -5.18 -12.13 4.18
N TYR A 189 -4.39 -12.86 3.38
CA TYR A 189 -2.94 -12.92 3.55
C TYR A 189 -2.29 -11.53 3.49
N ILE A 190 -2.61 -10.76 2.44
CA ILE A 190 -2.03 -9.43 2.24
C ILE A 190 -2.42 -8.52 3.41
N LYS A 191 -3.69 -8.54 3.78
CA LYS A 191 -4.24 -7.76 4.89
C LYS A 191 -3.56 -8.09 6.23
N ARG A 192 -3.34 -9.37 6.56
CA ARG A 192 -2.70 -9.77 7.84
C ARG A 192 -1.18 -9.58 7.88
N VAL A 193 -0.50 -9.68 6.75
CA VAL A 193 0.97 -9.68 6.70
C VAL A 193 1.55 -8.33 6.33
N TYR A 194 0.89 -7.56 5.45
CA TYR A 194 1.43 -6.31 4.92
C TYR A 194 0.73 -5.06 5.44
N SER A 195 -0.35 -5.16 6.22
CA SER A 195 -0.86 -3.98 6.92
C SER A 195 -0.01 -3.64 8.15
N ASN A 196 0.15 -2.34 8.43
CA ASN A 196 0.80 -1.84 9.65
C ASN A 196 -0.24 -1.56 10.76
N ASN A 197 -1.42 -2.18 10.69
CA ASN A 197 -2.50 -1.97 11.65
C ASN A 197 -2.28 -2.85 12.89
N VAL A 198 -2.41 -2.28 14.09
CA VAL A 198 -2.17 -2.96 15.38
C VAL A 198 -3.10 -4.14 15.64
N ASN A 199 -4.31 -4.12 15.10
CA ASN A 199 -5.32 -5.15 15.39
C ASN A 199 -5.19 -6.36 14.47
N ILE A 200 -4.81 -6.14 13.21
CA ILE A 200 -4.82 -7.18 12.16
C ILE A 200 -3.41 -7.53 11.68
N GLY A 201 -2.61 -6.52 11.37
CA GLY A 201 -1.37 -6.60 10.60
C GLY A 201 -0.13 -7.07 11.34
N ILE A 202 1.02 -6.89 10.69
CA ILE A 202 2.36 -6.95 11.29
C ILE A 202 2.87 -5.52 11.40
N VAL A 203 2.88 -4.99 12.61
CA VAL A 203 3.30 -3.62 12.87
C VAL A 203 4.82 -3.56 12.89
N TYR A 204 5.41 -3.00 11.84
CA TYR A 204 6.85 -2.77 11.74
C TYR A 204 7.26 -1.44 12.38
N LYS A 205 6.31 -0.51 12.54
CA LYS A 205 6.55 0.83 13.07
C LYS A 205 5.29 1.43 13.70
N HIS A 206 5.45 2.09 14.83
CA HIS A 206 4.44 2.94 15.47
C HIS A 206 5.02 4.33 15.71
N SER A 207 4.19 5.36 15.62
CA SER A 207 4.61 6.73 15.92
C SER A 207 3.54 7.50 16.66
N PHE A 208 3.97 8.45 17.48
CA PHE A 208 3.08 9.31 18.27
C PHE A 208 3.80 10.62 18.67
N ILE A 209 3.01 11.57 19.17
CA ILE A 209 3.50 12.87 19.66
C ILE A 209 3.30 12.92 21.18
N SER A 210 4.29 13.42 21.91
CA SER A 210 4.21 13.64 23.35
C SER A 210 5.07 14.84 23.75
N ASN A 211 4.74 15.47 24.88
CA ASN A 211 5.59 16.49 25.51
C ASN A 211 6.52 15.89 26.59
N TYR A 212 6.46 14.58 26.85
CA TYR A 212 7.39 13.90 27.76
C TYR A 212 8.62 13.43 26.99
N SER A 213 9.83 13.70 27.50
CA SER A 213 11.10 13.21 26.95
C SER A 213 11.49 11.88 27.59
N TYR A 214 11.62 10.83 26.79
CA TYR A 214 12.09 9.52 27.23
C TYR A 214 13.54 9.57 27.71
N LYS A 215 14.41 10.24 26.92
CA LYS A 215 15.84 10.37 27.22
C LYS A 215 16.11 11.13 28.52
N GLU A 216 15.37 12.23 28.75
CA GLU A 216 15.57 13.09 29.91
C GLU A 216 14.61 12.80 31.07
N LYS A 217 13.65 11.87 30.88
CA LYS A 217 12.63 11.47 31.85
C LYS A 217 11.89 12.65 32.49
N LYS A 218 11.47 13.62 31.66
CA LYS A 218 10.73 14.80 32.12
C LYS A 218 9.88 15.42 31.02
N LEU A 219 8.90 16.23 31.43
CA LEU A 219 8.11 17.05 30.52
C LEU A 219 8.96 18.18 29.89
N LYS A 220 8.63 18.50 28.65
CA LYS A 220 9.19 19.59 27.85
C LYS A 220 8.11 20.62 27.55
N ASN A 221 8.55 21.84 27.29
CA ASN A 221 7.70 22.94 26.82
C ASN A 221 7.45 22.90 25.30
N TYR A 222 7.93 21.86 24.60
CA TYR A 222 7.74 21.64 23.18
C TYR A 222 7.30 20.20 22.92
N LEU A 223 6.66 19.98 21.77
CA LEU A 223 6.23 18.65 21.34
C LEU A 223 7.38 17.84 20.74
N ILE A 224 7.36 16.55 21.03
CA ILE A 224 8.35 15.57 20.63
C ILE A 224 7.67 14.50 19.80
N PHE A 225 8.27 14.17 18.66
CA PHE A 225 7.85 13.08 17.82
C PHE A 225 8.63 11.81 18.18
N TYR A 226 7.90 10.73 18.38
CA TYR A 226 8.41 9.40 18.66
C TYR A 226 8.19 8.48 17.46
N GLU A 227 9.25 7.78 17.08
CA GLU A 227 9.19 6.64 16.15
C GLU A 227 9.69 5.40 16.89
N ILE A 228 8.84 4.38 16.98
CA ILE A 228 9.16 3.07 17.54
C ILE A 228 9.14 2.07 16.39
N THR A 229 10.28 1.43 16.10
CA THR A 229 10.37 0.36 15.10
C THR A 229 10.72 -0.94 15.77
N THR A 230 10.10 -2.04 15.35
CA THR A 230 10.47 -3.37 15.85
C THR A 230 11.89 -3.75 15.39
N SER A 231 12.62 -4.44 16.26
CA SER A 231 13.86 -5.11 15.91
C SER A 231 13.62 -6.22 14.88
N LYS A 232 14.57 -6.38 13.96
CA LYS A 232 14.58 -7.45 12.95
C LYS A 232 14.66 -8.87 13.54
N ASP A 233 15.18 -8.95 14.77
CA ASP A 233 15.43 -10.19 15.49
C ASP A 233 14.25 -10.57 16.40
N SER A 234 13.27 -9.69 16.56
CA SER A 234 12.02 -10.00 17.27
C SER A 234 11.13 -10.91 16.43
N GLU A 235 10.57 -11.94 17.06
CA GLU A 235 9.53 -12.76 16.45
C GLU A 235 8.27 -11.93 16.17
N ILE A 236 7.60 -12.19 15.05
CA ILE A 236 6.40 -11.44 14.65
C ILE A 236 5.29 -11.51 15.70
N GLU A 237 5.07 -12.67 16.33
CA GLU A 237 4.02 -12.83 17.35
C GLU A 237 4.28 -11.93 18.58
N ILE A 238 5.52 -11.88 19.05
CA ILE A 238 5.94 -11.01 20.17
C ILE A 238 5.75 -9.55 19.76
N SER A 239 6.23 -9.18 18.57
CA SER A 239 6.06 -7.82 18.04
C SER A 239 4.60 -7.40 17.96
N LYS A 240 3.68 -8.30 17.58
CA LYS A 240 2.24 -7.98 17.51
C LYS A 240 1.65 -7.71 18.89
N GLN A 241 2.01 -8.51 19.89
CA GLN A 241 1.52 -8.32 21.27
C GLN A 241 2.01 -7.00 21.86
N ASP A 242 3.30 -6.73 21.72
CA ASP A 242 3.91 -5.53 22.25
C ASP A 242 3.44 -4.26 21.52
N MET A 243 3.26 -4.29 20.20
CA MET A 243 2.75 -3.13 19.45
C MET A 243 1.29 -2.80 19.83
N LYS A 244 0.47 -3.81 20.13
CA LYS A 244 -0.86 -3.58 20.73
C LYS A 244 -0.75 -2.92 22.09
N MET A 245 0.19 -3.36 22.93
CA MET A 245 0.43 -2.76 24.24
C MET A 245 0.92 -1.31 24.13
N ILE A 246 1.83 -1.03 23.19
CA ILE A 246 2.31 0.33 22.90
C ILE A 246 1.14 1.24 22.49
N GLY A 247 0.28 0.79 21.57
CA GLY A 247 -0.91 1.54 21.17
C GLY A 247 -1.86 1.80 22.35
N TYR A 248 -2.06 0.82 23.23
CA TYR A 248 -2.89 0.97 24.43
C TYR A 248 -2.28 1.94 25.47
N LEU A 249 -0.96 1.95 25.61
CA LEU A 249 -0.23 2.75 26.59
C LEU A 249 0.14 4.16 26.09
N GLN A 250 -0.08 4.48 24.81
CA GLN A 250 0.41 5.74 24.22
C GLN A 250 -0.08 7.01 24.95
N ASN A 251 -1.25 6.96 25.56
CA ASN A 251 -1.83 8.05 26.34
C ASN A 251 -1.40 8.05 27.82
N LYS A 252 -0.50 7.16 28.23
CA LYS A 252 0.03 6.98 29.59
C LYS A 252 1.57 6.98 29.53
N PRO A 253 2.21 8.15 29.33
CA PRO A 253 3.62 8.24 28.95
C PRO A 253 4.56 7.48 29.86
N GLU A 254 4.45 7.65 31.18
CA GLU A 254 5.31 6.95 32.16
C GLU A 254 5.22 5.43 32.01
N LYS A 255 4.00 4.88 31.98
CA LYS A 255 3.77 3.44 31.82
C LYS A 255 4.25 2.92 30.47
N LEU A 256 4.05 3.71 29.40
CA LEU A 256 4.57 3.37 28.08
C LEU A 256 6.10 3.26 28.12
N PHE A 257 6.77 4.25 28.72
CA PHE A 257 8.22 4.29 28.73
C PHE A 257 8.84 3.22 29.64
N ASP A 258 8.17 2.86 30.74
CA ASP A 258 8.56 1.70 31.56
C ASP A 258 8.43 0.41 30.75
N PHE A 259 7.31 0.22 30.03
CA PHE A 259 7.11 -0.93 29.15
C PHE A 259 8.20 -1.02 28.08
N LEU A 260 8.50 0.10 27.41
CA LEU A 260 9.53 0.17 26.37
C LEU A 260 10.93 -0.11 26.92
N GLN A 261 11.26 0.37 28.11
CA GLN A 261 12.54 0.12 28.76
C GLN A 261 12.70 -1.36 29.14
N ASN A 262 11.64 -1.99 29.64
CA ASN A 262 11.62 -3.42 29.99
C ASN A 262 11.75 -4.32 28.75
N ASN A 263 11.34 -3.86 27.58
CA ASN A 263 11.37 -4.60 26.31
C ASN A 263 12.34 -3.98 25.29
N LYS A 264 13.39 -3.28 25.75
CA LYS A 264 14.30 -2.50 24.89
C LYS A 264 15.00 -3.31 23.80
N GLU A 265 15.17 -4.63 23.98
CA GLU A 265 15.80 -5.51 22.99
C GLU A 265 14.90 -5.72 21.76
N ASN A 266 13.59 -5.52 21.92
CA ASN A 266 12.60 -5.71 20.86
C ASN A 266 12.37 -4.45 20.00
N TYR A 267 12.84 -3.27 20.45
CA TYR A 267 12.48 -1.99 19.85
C TYR A 267 13.68 -1.07 19.64
N LEU A 268 13.60 -0.27 18.58
CA LEU A 268 14.40 0.93 18.41
C LEU A 268 13.50 2.14 18.58
N ILE A 269 13.88 3.03 19.51
CA ILE A 269 13.13 4.24 19.84
C ILE A 269 13.90 5.44 19.32
N LYS A 270 13.27 6.25 18.48
CA LYS A 270 13.79 7.56 18.07
C LYS A 270 12.91 8.65 18.64
N GLU A 271 13.56 9.54 19.38
CA GLU A 271 12.97 10.74 19.96
C GLU A 271 13.56 11.97 19.26
N LYS A 272 12.70 12.84 18.70
CA LYS A 272 13.10 14.07 18.01
C LYS A 272 12.14 15.23 18.30
N PRO A 273 12.63 16.46 18.52
CA PRO A 273 11.76 17.63 18.56
C PRO A 273 11.06 17.82 17.21
N ILE A 274 9.82 18.30 17.24
CA ILE A 274 9.06 18.58 16.02
C ILE A 274 9.57 19.88 15.39
N ILE A 275 10.12 19.76 14.18
CA ILE A 275 10.63 20.90 13.40
C ILE A 275 10.07 20.77 11.98
N LEU A 276 8.99 21.49 11.70
CA LEU A 276 8.33 21.52 10.39
C LEU A 276 8.14 22.98 9.95
N GLY A 277 9.15 23.54 9.27
CA GLY A 277 9.03 24.87 8.68
C GLY A 277 7.90 24.91 7.64
N GLY A 278 7.10 25.98 7.66
CA GLY A 278 5.95 26.14 6.77
C GLY A 278 4.67 25.41 7.20
N ILE A 279 4.65 24.70 8.33
CA ILE A 279 3.46 23.96 8.80
C ILE A 279 2.27 24.87 9.10
N GLU A 280 2.50 26.05 9.69
CA GLU A 280 1.44 27.02 9.94
C GLU A 280 0.82 27.54 8.63
N ASN A 281 1.65 27.78 7.60
CA ASN A 281 1.15 28.16 6.28
C ASN A 281 0.31 27.04 5.66
N PHE A 282 0.71 25.78 5.85
CA PHE A 282 -0.07 24.63 5.41
C PHE A 282 -1.41 24.52 6.15
N PHE A 283 -1.44 24.74 7.47
CA PHE A 283 -2.68 24.76 8.25
C PHE A 283 -3.63 25.85 7.76
N LEU A 284 -3.13 27.07 7.56
CA LEU A 284 -3.91 28.19 7.04
C LEU A 284 -4.45 27.90 5.63
N LYS A 285 -3.62 27.38 4.71
CA LYS A 285 -4.03 27.06 3.33
C LYS A 285 -5.12 25.98 3.29
N ASN A 286 -5.16 25.07 4.26
CA ASN A 286 -6.10 23.96 4.31
C ASN A 286 -7.20 24.12 5.39
N ASN A 287 -7.36 25.31 5.99
CA ASN A 287 -8.35 25.61 7.02
C ASN A 287 -8.35 24.61 8.21
N ILE A 288 -7.16 24.31 8.75
CA ILE A 288 -7.00 23.33 9.84
C ILE A 288 -6.84 24.05 11.18
N ASP A 289 -7.90 24.04 11.97
CA ASP A 289 -7.93 24.73 13.27
C ASP A 289 -7.98 23.77 14.46
N ASN A 290 -8.58 22.60 14.30
CA ASN A 290 -8.73 21.60 15.35
C ASN A 290 -7.36 20.99 15.75
N ILE A 291 -7.13 20.81 17.04
CA ILE A 291 -5.83 20.36 17.55
C ILE A 291 -5.50 18.90 17.20
N ASP A 292 -6.49 18.02 17.18
CA ASP A 292 -6.32 16.62 16.81
C ASP A 292 -6.00 16.49 15.32
N GLU A 293 -6.68 17.28 14.48
CA GLU A 293 -6.36 17.38 13.04
C GLU A 293 -4.93 17.90 12.83
N LYS A 294 -4.49 18.93 13.58
CA LYS A 294 -3.11 19.43 13.52
C LYS A 294 -2.10 18.34 13.90
N TYR A 295 -2.35 17.58 14.96
CA TYR A 295 -1.47 16.48 15.37
C TYR A 295 -1.41 15.38 14.32
N TYR A 296 -2.55 15.03 13.72
CA TYR A 296 -2.59 14.03 12.65
C TYR A 296 -1.82 14.50 11.41
N VAL A 297 -1.96 15.76 11.00
CA VAL A 297 -1.22 16.34 9.87
C VAL A 297 0.29 16.41 10.14
N ILE A 298 0.70 16.77 11.36
CA ILE A 298 2.12 16.75 11.75
C ILE A 298 2.67 15.33 11.65
N LYS A 299 1.92 14.34 12.14
CA LYS A 299 2.30 12.93 12.05
C LYS A 299 2.39 12.47 10.60
N PHE A 300 1.47 12.89 9.73
CA PHE A 300 1.52 12.62 8.29
C PHE A 300 2.83 13.11 7.64
N PHE A 301 3.30 14.30 7.99
CA PHE A 301 4.58 14.81 7.47
C PHE A 301 5.81 14.11 8.06
N LEU A 302 5.78 13.74 9.34
CA LEU A 302 6.92 13.11 10.01
C LEU A 302 6.99 11.59 9.77
N ASP A 303 5.86 10.95 9.51
CA ASP A 303 5.71 9.53 9.31
C ASP A 303 4.66 9.17 8.25
N PHE A 304 4.86 9.72 7.06
CA PHE A 304 4.06 9.42 5.88
C PHE A 304 3.91 7.93 5.60
N GLN A 305 4.92 7.12 5.93
CA GLN A 305 4.90 5.70 5.62
C GLN A 305 3.88 4.93 6.46
N THR A 306 3.81 5.21 7.76
CA THR A 306 2.79 4.61 8.62
C THR A 306 1.40 5.11 8.21
N GLU A 307 1.25 6.41 7.97
CA GLU A 307 -0.05 6.97 7.61
C GLU A 307 -0.56 6.49 6.25
N LEU A 308 0.31 6.35 5.24
CA LEU A 308 -0.09 5.77 3.95
C LEU A 308 -0.47 4.30 4.08
N SER A 309 0.24 3.52 4.89
CA SER A 309 -0.12 2.11 5.16
C SER A 309 -1.49 2.00 5.82
N ASN A 310 -1.78 2.86 6.79
CA ASN A 310 -3.08 2.91 7.48
C ASN A 310 -4.20 3.34 6.52
N PHE A 311 -3.96 4.36 5.69
CA PHE A 311 -4.90 4.78 4.64
C PHE A 311 -5.23 3.67 3.64
N LEU A 312 -4.23 2.90 3.19
CA LEU A 312 -4.48 1.77 2.28
C LEU A 312 -5.31 0.68 2.96
N PHE A 313 -4.98 0.32 4.20
CA PHE A 313 -5.74 -0.64 4.98
C PHE A 313 -7.19 -0.16 5.22
N HIS A 314 -7.38 1.11 5.53
CA HIS A 314 -8.69 1.73 5.67
C HIS A 314 -9.56 1.57 4.42
N LEU A 315 -9.01 1.90 3.25
CA LEU A 315 -9.74 1.73 1.99
C LEU A 315 -10.06 0.26 1.68
N ILE A 316 -9.18 -0.66 2.07
CA ILE A 316 -9.45 -2.10 1.97
C ILE A 316 -10.65 -2.46 2.83
N GLU A 317 -10.69 -2.07 4.11
CA GLU A 317 -11.82 -2.33 5.01
C GLU A 317 -13.12 -1.74 4.49
N LEU A 318 -13.09 -0.48 4.03
CA LEU A 318 -14.28 0.16 3.49
C LEU A 318 -14.77 -0.53 2.22
N ASN A 319 -13.85 -1.00 1.37
CA ASN A 319 -14.21 -1.74 0.16
C ASN A 319 -14.81 -3.13 0.48
N ASP A 320 -14.22 -3.86 1.42
CA ASP A 320 -14.77 -5.13 1.91
C ASP A 320 -16.16 -4.94 2.51
N PHE A 321 -16.33 -3.88 3.31
CA PHE A 321 -17.61 -3.50 3.87
C PHE A 321 -18.68 -3.27 2.78
N ILE A 322 -18.34 -2.53 1.72
CA ILE A 322 -19.27 -2.26 0.61
C ILE A 322 -19.61 -3.56 -0.15
N ILE A 323 -18.63 -4.43 -0.39
CA ILE A 323 -18.86 -5.75 -1.01
C ILE A 323 -19.83 -6.56 -0.15
N GLU A 324 -19.54 -6.73 1.14
CA GLU A 324 -20.39 -7.47 2.07
C GLU A 324 -21.79 -6.86 2.17
N TYR A 325 -21.91 -5.53 2.23
CA TYR A 325 -23.21 -4.86 2.25
C TYR A 325 -24.06 -5.14 1.02
N LYS A 326 -23.45 -5.21 -0.15
CA LYS A 326 -24.16 -5.56 -1.39
C LYS A 326 -24.60 -7.02 -1.45
N LEU A 327 -23.91 -7.89 -0.72
CA LEU A 327 -24.15 -9.34 -0.72
C LEU A 327 -25.08 -9.79 0.41
N LEU A 328 -25.07 -9.09 1.55
CA LEU A 328 -25.76 -9.49 2.76
C LEU A 328 -27.07 -8.73 2.95
N ASN A 329 -28.13 -9.47 3.28
CA ASN A 329 -29.41 -8.88 3.69
C ASN A 329 -29.38 -8.28 5.12
N ASN A 330 -28.32 -8.50 5.90
CA ASN A 330 -28.23 -8.06 7.29
C ASN A 330 -27.47 -6.73 7.45
N LYS A 331 -28.20 -5.63 7.27
CA LYS A 331 -27.69 -4.25 7.33
C LYS A 331 -27.24 -3.80 8.73
N GLU A 332 -27.61 -4.50 9.80
CA GLU A 332 -27.35 -4.08 11.20
C GLU A 332 -25.89 -4.32 11.61
N ILE A 333 -25.36 -5.54 11.40
CA ILE A 333 -23.94 -5.88 11.69
C ILE A 333 -22.98 -4.95 10.94
N LEU A 334 -23.40 -4.57 9.75
CA LEU A 334 -22.67 -3.67 8.88
C LEU A 334 -22.56 -2.25 9.49
N LYS A 335 -23.61 -1.74 10.17
CA LYS A 335 -23.56 -0.42 10.83
C LYS A 335 -22.51 -0.34 11.95
N GLU A 336 -22.24 -1.43 12.64
CA GLU A 336 -21.23 -1.46 13.70
C GLU A 336 -19.81 -1.42 13.14
N ARG A 337 -19.54 -2.15 12.04
CA ARG A 337 -18.20 -2.18 11.42
C ARG A 337 -17.80 -0.81 10.85
N ILE A 338 -18.70 -0.10 10.20
CA ILE A 338 -18.41 1.25 9.66
C ILE A 338 -18.19 2.30 10.75
N ASN A 339 -18.61 2.08 12.00
CA ASN A 339 -18.27 2.97 13.12
C ASN A 339 -16.78 2.96 13.47
N THR A 340 -16.03 1.92 13.08
CA THR A 340 -14.57 1.91 13.29
C THR A 340 -13.87 3.00 12.48
N LEU A 341 -14.52 3.52 11.42
CA LEU A 341 -13.98 4.60 10.58
C LEU A 341 -14.08 5.99 11.21
N LYS A 342 -14.63 6.11 12.44
CA LYS A 342 -14.73 7.39 13.14
C LYS A 342 -13.37 8.01 13.44
N GLU A 343 -12.32 7.19 13.56
CA GLU A 343 -10.96 7.68 13.73
C GLU A 343 -10.44 8.45 12.51
N ASP A 344 -11.06 8.30 11.34
CA ASP A 344 -10.64 8.92 10.08
C ASP A 344 -11.26 10.30 9.83
N GLU A 345 -12.20 10.75 10.66
CA GLU A 345 -12.84 12.07 10.50
C GLU A 345 -11.82 13.22 10.59
N ILE A 346 -10.73 13.01 11.33
CA ILE A 346 -9.59 13.94 11.46
C ILE A 346 -8.54 13.79 10.34
N SER A 347 -8.68 12.78 9.47
CA SER A 347 -7.67 12.38 8.48
C SER A 347 -7.89 12.97 7.08
N TYR A 348 -8.95 13.77 6.89
CA TYR A 348 -9.41 14.19 5.57
C TYR A 348 -8.34 14.93 4.74
N VAL A 349 -7.57 15.85 5.35
CA VAL A 349 -6.51 16.60 4.62
C VAL A 349 -5.39 15.68 4.16
N PRO A 350 -4.75 14.86 5.02
CA PRO A 350 -3.77 13.88 4.55
C PRO A 350 -4.33 12.91 3.50
N PHE A 351 -5.57 12.45 3.65
CA PHE A 351 -6.20 11.51 2.72
C PHE A 351 -6.28 12.08 1.31
N LYS A 352 -6.62 13.38 1.15
CA LYS A 352 -6.59 14.08 -0.14
C LYS A 352 -5.26 13.88 -0.88
N TYR A 353 -4.13 13.98 -0.17
CA TYR A 353 -2.81 13.79 -0.77
C TYR A 353 -2.49 12.30 -0.98
N MET A 354 -2.96 11.41 -0.11
CA MET A 354 -2.73 9.96 -0.25
C MET A 354 -3.53 9.33 -1.40
N PHE A 355 -4.64 9.93 -1.83
CA PHE A 355 -5.31 9.53 -3.09
C PHE A 355 -4.41 9.71 -4.32
N LEU A 356 -3.45 10.66 -4.31
CA LEU A 356 -2.46 10.81 -5.38
C LEU A 356 -1.56 9.57 -5.49
N TYR A 357 -1.32 8.85 -4.39
CA TYR A 357 -0.59 7.59 -4.42
C TYR A 357 -1.38 6.50 -5.17
N LEU A 358 -2.69 6.35 -4.92
CA LEU A 358 -3.53 5.40 -5.65
C LEU A 358 -3.58 5.74 -7.14
N LYS A 359 -3.78 7.02 -7.47
CA LYS A 359 -3.73 7.51 -8.86
C LYS A 359 -2.37 7.16 -9.49
N ALA A 360 -1.26 7.35 -8.78
CA ALA A 360 0.08 7.01 -9.23
C ALA A 360 0.27 5.51 -9.49
N ILE A 361 -0.22 4.62 -8.62
CA ILE A 361 -0.18 3.17 -8.86
C ILE A 361 -1.07 2.77 -10.04
N ASN A 362 -2.21 3.43 -10.25
CA ASN A 362 -3.02 3.16 -11.44
C ASN A 362 -2.33 3.60 -12.74
N ILE A 363 -1.58 4.71 -12.71
CA ILE A 363 -0.71 5.13 -13.83
C ILE A 363 0.47 4.16 -14.02
N LEU A 364 1.07 3.65 -12.94
CA LEU A 364 2.06 2.57 -13.01
C LEU A 364 1.48 1.36 -13.77
N ASN A 365 0.29 0.90 -13.40
CA ASN A 365 -0.38 -0.22 -14.08
C ASN A 365 -0.57 0.08 -15.58
N ARG A 366 -0.94 1.32 -15.95
CA ARG A 366 -1.06 1.73 -17.35
C ARG A 366 0.25 1.70 -18.12
N LEU A 367 1.35 2.09 -17.49
CA LEU A 367 2.67 2.12 -18.10
C LEU A 367 3.27 0.72 -18.27
N GLU A 368 2.87 -0.22 -17.42
CA GLU A 368 3.39 -1.58 -17.40
C GLU A 368 2.52 -2.62 -18.11
N ASP A 369 1.24 -2.30 -18.40
CA ASP A 369 0.36 -3.19 -19.16
C ASP A 369 0.88 -3.40 -20.59
N ASP A 370 1.48 -4.57 -20.82
CA ASP A 370 2.14 -4.92 -22.08
C ASP A 370 1.17 -5.31 -23.20
N GLU A 371 -0.12 -5.44 -22.87
CA GLU A 371 -1.20 -5.64 -23.85
C GLU A 371 -1.75 -4.32 -24.41
N LEU A 372 -1.47 -3.19 -23.76
CA LEU A 372 -1.89 -1.87 -24.21
C LEU A 372 -0.81 -1.18 -25.03
N GLU A 373 -1.23 -0.30 -25.94
CA GLU A 373 -0.32 0.58 -26.67
C GLU A 373 0.49 1.44 -25.69
N LYS A 374 1.76 1.67 -26.02
CA LYS A 374 2.62 2.54 -25.21
C LYS A 374 2.07 3.97 -25.20
N VAL A 375 2.04 4.56 -24.02
CA VAL A 375 1.58 5.95 -23.85
C VAL A 375 2.63 6.93 -24.38
N ASN A 376 2.28 7.64 -25.45
CA ASN A 376 3.11 8.69 -26.05
C ASN A 376 2.70 10.08 -25.55
N ASN A 377 3.56 11.09 -25.78
CA ASN A 377 3.24 12.52 -25.54
C ASN A 377 2.79 12.92 -24.12
N ILE A 378 3.22 12.19 -23.08
CA ILE A 378 3.03 12.58 -21.68
C ILE A 378 3.93 13.78 -21.33
N ASN A 379 3.36 14.82 -20.73
CA ASN A 379 4.07 15.94 -20.13
C ASN A 379 4.72 15.51 -18.79
N ILE A 380 6.01 15.80 -18.65
CA ILE A 380 6.86 15.47 -17.48
C ILE A 380 7.66 16.68 -16.97
N GLU A 381 7.36 17.89 -17.45
CA GLU A 381 8.19 19.09 -17.24
C GLU A 381 8.28 19.52 -15.78
N ARG A 382 7.23 19.27 -14.99
CA ARG A 382 7.13 19.66 -13.59
C ARG A 382 7.90 18.76 -12.62
N PHE A 383 8.53 17.69 -13.12
CA PHE A 383 9.42 16.86 -12.32
C PHE A 383 10.81 17.48 -12.21
N GLU A 384 11.23 17.69 -10.97
CA GLU A 384 12.61 18.02 -10.64
C GLU A 384 13.43 16.74 -10.48
N VAL A 385 14.71 16.79 -10.88
CA VAL A 385 15.64 15.67 -10.70
C VAL A 385 16.86 16.16 -9.95
N LYS A 386 17.17 15.55 -8.79
CA LYS A 386 18.26 16.04 -7.93
C LYS A 386 19.65 15.68 -8.45
N GLN A 387 19.82 14.53 -9.09
CA GLN A 387 21.12 14.07 -9.61
C GLN A 387 21.36 14.50 -11.06
N PHE A 388 21.49 15.80 -11.33
CA PHE A 388 21.59 16.35 -12.70
C PHE A 388 22.74 15.73 -13.53
N LYS A 389 23.90 15.47 -12.91
CA LYS A 389 25.05 14.81 -13.56
C LYS A 389 24.73 13.39 -14.06
N GLU A 390 23.80 12.69 -13.43
CA GLU A 390 23.41 11.34 -13.85
C GLU A 390 22.43 11.36 -15.03
N ILE A 391 21.56 12.37 -15.11
CA ILE A 391 20.71 12.58 -16.30
C ILE A 391 21.57 12.78 -17.53
N ILE A 392 22.59 13.65 -17.44
CA ILE A 392 23.52 13.91 -18.54
C ILE A 392 24.16 12.59 -19.02
N LYS A 393 24.63 11.75 -18.10
CA LYS A 393 25.20 10.43 -18.45
C LYS A 393 24.17 9.49 -19.09
N TYR A 394 22.92 9.49 -18.59
CA TYR A 394 21.84 8.65 -19.07
C TYR A 394 21.32 9.07 -20.45
N ILE A 395 21.33 10.38 -20.76
CA ILE A 395 20.88 10.92 -22.03
C ILE A 395 21.98 10.80 -23.09
N ILE A 396 23.22 11.18 -22.77
CA ILE A 396 24.30 11.33 -23.76
C ILE A 396 24.89 9.98 -24.19
N LYS A 397 25.16 9.05 -23.27
CA LYS A 397 25.84 7.77 -23.61
C LYS A 397 24.99 6.79 -24.44
N PRO A 398 23.64 6.77 -24.33
CA PRO A 398 22.78 5.94 -25.16
C PRO A 398 21.73 6.70 -26.00
N LYS A 399 21.81 8.04 -26.14
CA LYS A 399 20.80 8.90 -26.80
C LYS A 399 19.35 8.63 -26.31
N ARG A 400 19.13 8.56 -25.00
CA ARG A 400 17.79 8.32 -24.42
C ARG A 400 17.11 9.62 -24.01
N ALA A 401 15.78 9.70 -24.11
CA ALA A 401 15.02 10.89 -23.74
C ALA A 401 14.90 11.06 -22.21
N LYS A 402 14.93 12.32 -21.72
CA LYS A 402 14.68 12.69 -20.31
C LYS A 402 13.37 12.08 -19.77
N LYS A 403 12.34 12.02 -20.61
CA LYS A 403 11.04 11.39 -20.31
C LYS A 403 11.21 9.93 -19.83
N VAL A 404 12.02 9.13 -20.52
CA VAL A 404 12.25 7.72 -20.16
C VAL A 404 12.88 7.64 -18.77
N TYR A 405 13.84 8.52 -18.46
CA TYR A 405 14.47 8.56 -17.15
C TYR A 405 13.44 8.83 -16.04
N ILE A 406 12.62 9.87 -16.18
CA ILE A 406 11.63 10.24 -15.14
C ILE A 406 10.60 9.13 -14.94
N LEU A 407 10.04 8.58 -16.03
CA LEU A 407 9.06 7.50 -15.94
C LEU A 407 9.65 6.22 -15.32
N GLU A 408 10.90 5.85 -15.65
CA GLU A 408 11.58 4.71 -15.03
C GLU A 408 11.75 4.89 -13.50
N ARG A 409 12.13 6.09 -13.03
CA ARG A 409 12.29 6.34 -11.59
C ARG A 409 10.95 6.37 -10.88
N PHE A 410 9.97 7.09 -11.43
CA PHE A 410 8.61 7.13 -10.91
C PHE A 410 8.06 5.70 -10.72
N ARG A 411 8.18 4.88 -11.76
CA ARG A 411 7.78 3.48 -11.76
C ARG A 411 8.50 2.66 -10.69
N ASN A 412 9.83 2.69 -10.68
CA ASN A 412 10.62 1.88 -9.76
C ASN A 412 10.34 2.29 -8.30
N SER A 413 10.22 3.59 -8.02
CA SER A 413 9.87 4.07 -6.69
C SER A 413 8.52 3.54 -6.21
N LEU A 414 7.51 3.53 -7.07
CA LEU A 414 6.18 3.00 -6.76
C LEU A 414 6.21 1.48 -6.56
N ALA A 415 6.82 0.73 -7.48
CA ALA A 415 6.94 -0.73 -7.41
C ALA A 415 7.74 -1.22 -6.18
N HIS A 416 8.61 -0.37 -5.64
CA HIS A 416 9.41 -0.61 -4.44
C HIS A 416 8.88 0.08 -3.17
N GLY A 417 7.77 0.84 -3.25
CA GLY A 417 7.21 1.52 -2.08
C GLY A 417 8.13 2.59 -1.47
N ASN A 418 9.04 3.14 -2.28
CA ASN A 418 10.08 4.10 -1.89
C ASN A 418 9.66 5.52 -2.23
N ILE A 419 8.68 6.01 -1.47
CA ILE A 419 8.07 7.32 -1.60
C ILE A 419 8.10 8.02 -0.25
N GLU A 420 8.41 9.31 -0.28
CA GLU A 420 8.39 10.19 0.87
C GLU A 420 7.69 11.51 0.48
N ILE A 421 7.34 12.30 1.49
CA ILE A 421 6.86 13.66 1.30
C ILE A 421 7.74 14.62 2.09
N LYS A 422 7.72 15.88 1.69
CA LYS A 422 8.26 16.98 2.49
C LYS A 422 7.37 18.21 2.36
N LEU A 423 7.49 19.09 3.34
CA LEU A 423 6.87 20.41 3.34
C LEU A 423 7.96 21.46 3.10
N ASP A 424 7.70 22.44 2.24
CA ASP A 424 8.57 23.60 2.10
C ASP A 424 8.14 24.77 2.99
N LEU A 425 8.98 25.81 3.06
CA LEU A 425 8.73 26.99 3.91
C LEU A 425 7.48 27.77 3.52
N LYS A 426 6.98 27.62 2.28
CA LYS A 426 5.73 28.24 1.83
C LYS A 426 4.50 27.43 2.21
N GLY A 427 4.68 26.26 2.83
CA GLY A 427 3.60 25.34 3.15
C GLY A 427 3.16 24.49 1.97
N GLU A 428 4.02 24.29 0.96
CA GLU A 428 3.70 23.44 -0.19
C GLU A 428 4.24 22.02 -0.01
N LEU A 429 3.37 21.02 -0.23
CA LEU A 429 3.70 19.60 -0.15
C LEU A 429 4.41 19.15 -1.43
N GLN A 430 5.52 18.42 -1.26
CA GLN A 430 6.27 17.82 -2.36
C GLN A 430 6.41 16.31 -2.16
N PHE A 431 6.13 15.55 -3.20
CA PHE A 431 6.41 14.12 -3.27
C PHE A 431 7.85 13.87 -3.72
N ILE A 432 8.48 12.88 -3.10
CA ILE A 432 9.85 12.45 -3.37
C ILE A 432 9.81 10.98 -3.75
N PHE A 433 10.18 10.66 -4.99
CA PHE A 433 10.27 9.30 -5.50
C PHE A 433 11.73 8.87 -5.51
N LYS A 434 12.06 7.82 -4.76
CA LYS A 434 13.43 7.28 -4.64
C LYS A 434 13.56 5.96 -5.36
N ASP A 435 14.46 5.89 -6.32
CA ASP A 435 14.86 4.62 -6.96
C ASP A 435 16.21 4.21 -6.41
N ILE A 436 16.21 3.10 -5.66
CA ILE A 436 17.36 2.57 -4.93
C ILE A 436 17.85 1.32 -5.67
N HIS A 437 19.02 1.40 -6.29
CA HIS A 437 19.62 0.26 -6.98
C HIS A 437 21.13 0.22 -6.77
N LYS A 438 21.62 -0.89 -6.19
CA LYS A 438 23.06 -1.14 -5.95
C LYS A 438 23.75 0.10 -5.36
N GLU A 439 23.28 0.54 -4.19
CA GLU A 439 23.83 1.66 -3.41
C GLU A 439 23.58 3.07 -3.98
N LYS A 440 23.10 3.18 -5.22
CA LYS A 440 22.77 4.46 -5.84
C LYS A 440 21.31 4.80 -5.59
N ILE A 441 21.09 6.01 -5.10
CA ILE A 441 19.77 6.59 -4.91
C ILE A 441 19.56 7.66 -5.97
N LYS A 442 18.52 7.49 -6.78
CA LYS A 442 18.08 8.48 -7.78
C LYS A 442 16.75 9.05 -7.34
N ILE A 443 16.64 10.37 -7.37
CA ILE A 443 15.52 11.09 -6.79
C ILE A 443 14.89 12.00 -7.83
N ILE A 444 13.58 11.83 -8.00
CA ILE A 444 12.73 12.81 -8.68
C ILE A 444 11.72 13.37 -7.68
N GLU A 445 11.42 14.66 -7.81
CA GLU A 445 10.49 15.37 -6.92
C GLU A 445 9.45 16.13 -7.75
N ILE A 446 8.28 16.33 -7.17
CA ILE A 446 7.17 17.06 -7.79
C ILE A 446 6.23 17.58 -6.69
N LYS A 447 5.67 18.78 -6.87
CA LYS A 447 4.67 19.32 -5.94
C LYS A 447 3.38 18.51 -6.02
N ALA A 448 2.59 18.49 -4.95
CA ALA A 448 1.32 17.75 -4.92
C ALA A 448 0.36 18.18 -6.05
N GLU A 449 0.17 19.48 -6.24
CA GLU A 449 -0.70 20.04 -7.29
C GLU A 449 -0.20 19.67 -8.69
N ASP A 450 1.11 19.68 -8.90
CA ASP A 450 1.74 19.30 -10.17
C ASP A 450 1.63 17.79 -10.44
N LEU A 451 1.72 16.98 -9.38
CA LEU A 451 1.53 15.54 -9.46
C LEU A 451 0.09 15.22 -9.83
N GLU A 452 -0.89 15.93 -9.27
CA GLU A 452 -2.29 15.77 -9.65
C GLU A 452 -2.49 16.04 -11.15
N ILE A 453 -1.99 17.18 -11.66
CA ILE A 453 -2.02 17.52 -13.09
C ILE A 453 -1.35 16.44 -13.94
N PHE A 454 -0.21 15.91 -13.49
CA PHE A 454 0.47 14.83 -14.18
C PHE A 454 -0.41 13.58 -14.28
N LEU A 455 -1.00 13.15 -13.17
CA LEU A 455 -1.77 11.90 -13.05
C LEU A 455 -3.14 11.96 -13.76
N THR A 456 -3.68 13.15 -14.02
CA THR A 456 -4.97 13.33 -14.70
C THR A 456 -4.85 13.54 -16.20
N GLN A 457 -3.64 13.50 -16.79
CA GLN A 457 -3.45 13.62 -18.23
C GLN A 457 -4.27 12.59 -19.01
N GLU A 458 -5.12 13.06 -19.93
CA GLU A 458 -6.02 12.22 -20.74
C GLU A 458 -5.29 11.11 -21.49
N LYS A 459 -4.05 11.39 -21.92
CA LYS A 459 -3.16 10.44 -22.63
C LYS A 459 -3.00 9.11 -21.91
N PHE A 460 -3.08 9.06 -20.58
CA PHE A 460 -3.00 7.80 -19.85
C PHE A 460 -4.24 6.91 -20.02
N PHE A 461 -5.39 7.50 -20.36
CA PHE A 461 -6.68 6.81 -20.40
C PHE A 461 -7.24 6.65 -21.82
N GLU A 462 -6.55 7.18 -22.83
CA GLU A 462 -6.83 6.96 -24.25
C GLU A 462 -6.50 5.52 -24.68
N ASN A 463 -7.21 5.02 -25.69
CA ASN A 463 -7.01 3.72 -26.34
C ASN A 463 -7.04 2.49 -25.42
N ILE A 464 -7.63 2.60 -24.22
CA ILE A 464 -7.79 1.46 -23.32
C ILE A 464 -9.03 0.65 -23.75
N LYS A 465 -8.80 -0.49 -24.41
CA LYS A 465 -9.86 -1.43 -24.77
C LYS A 465 -10.06 -2.46 -23.65
N PRO A 466 -11.30 -2.94 -23.41
CA PRO A 466 -11.53 -4.06 -22.50
C PRO A 466 -10.73 -5.30 -22.93
N LYS A 467 -10.09 -6.00 -21.98
CA LYS A 467 -9.54 -7.32 -22.25
C LYS A 467 -10.73 -8.24 -22.57
N PHE A 468 -10.79 -8.77 -23.79
CA PHE A 468 -11.68 -9.91 -24.07
C PHE A 468 -11.23 -11.06 -23.18
N LYS A 469 -12.16 -11.68 -22.43
CA LYS A 469 -11.87 -12.86 -21.61
C LYS A 469 -11.22 -13.92 -22.50
N ILE A 470 -9.96 -14.26 -22.24
CA ILE A 470 -9.35 -15.46 -22.77
C ILE A 470 -9.74 -16.57 -21.79
N LEU A 471 -10.76 -17.34 -22.18
CA LEU A 471 -10.77 -18.78 -21.93
C LEU A 471 -10.41 -19.44 -23.25
#